data_AF-A0A2D7ASF5-F1
#
_entry.id   AF-A0A2D7ASF5-F1
#
_cell.length_a   1.000
_cell.length_b   1.000
_cell.length_c   1.000
_cell.angle_alpha   90.00
_cell.angle_beta   90.00
_cell.angle_gamma   90.00
#
_symmetry.space_group_name_H-M   'P 1'
#
loop_
_entity.id
_entity.type
_entity.pdbx_description
1 polymer ?
#
loop_
_entity_poly.entity_id
_entity_poly.type
_entity_poly.pdbx_seq_one_letter_code
_entity_poly.pdbx_strand_id
1 'polypeptide(L)'
;MVDINTAMAAAAAEKRNRGTGDKERKKNRTGADMGIESFDPVTHVTKEKADTISMWLVISFAATVSLLMRYVAMPSSEDNADMLWFIPMMSIFLLPSIHRAVLSAELVEHYTKGTWFKASFLHIFTWLALTFLLTNAPFADIVAPEVDDGWGMLSSEEEGFDYTKSSKGAVTLIDGYEGEHFIILSFSDNYDASDSNYVITFNGTEITNEEMDESLKHVVSIDSDALDPVREHKEIDYPFAIKIPEQLQVGTYDITIEVTEDGNPWENTRTVKMKLNVVEPPVVDEESTE
;
A
#
# COMPACT_ATOMS: atom_id res chain seq x y z
N MET A 1 16.07 -56.78 -46.01
CA MET A 1 15.29 -55.77 -46.77
C MET A 1 13.94 -56.40 -47.04
N VAL A 2 12.84 -55.83 -46.54
CA VAL A 2 11.50 -56.41 -46.72
C VAL A 2 10.97 -55.97 -48.09
N ASP A 3 10.58 -56.93 -48.93
CA ASP A 3 10.03 -56.63 -50.25
C ASP A 3 8.74 -55.83 -50.15
N ILE A 4 8.62 -54.80 -50.99
CA ILE A 4 7.48 -53.89 -51.06
C ILE A 4 6.17 -54.67 -51.27
N ASN A 5 6.21 -55.78 -52.00
CA ASN A 5 5.05 -56.64 -52.23
C ASN A 5 4.60 -57.36 -50.94
N THR A 6 5.54 -57.73 -50.07
CA THR A 6 5.26 -58.35 -48.76
C THR A 6 4.71 -57.31 -47.78
N ALA A 7 5.23 -56.08 -47.80
CA ALA A 7 4.69 -54.97 -47.00
C ALA A 7 3.27 -54.58 -47.45
N MET A 8 3.00 -54.58 -48.75
CA MET A 8 1.68 -54.23 -49.31
C MET A 8 0.64 -55.32 -49.02
N ALA A 9 1.03 -56.60 -49.06
CA ALA A 9 0.17 -57.71 -48.67
C ALA A 9 -0.18 -57.70 -47.16
N ALA A 10 0.79 -57.35 -46.30
CA ALA A 10 0.56 -57.20 -44.87
C ALA A 10 -0.38 -56.02 -44.55
N ALA A 11 -0.21 -54.87 -45.22
CA ALA A 11 -1.09 -53.71 -45.05
C ALA A 11 -2.52 -53.96 -45.58
N ALA A 12 -2.66 -54.74 -46.66
CA ALA A 12 -3.96 -55.13 -47.19
C ALA A 12 -4.71 -56.11 -46.27
N ALA A 13 -3.97 -57.03 -45.63
CA ALA A 13 -4.52 -57.94 -44.62
C ALA A 13 -4.95 -57.19 -43.34
N GLU A 14 -4.18 -56.18 -42.90
CA GLU A 14 -4.54 -55.34 -41.75
C GLU A 14 -5.80 -54.51 -42.02
N LYS A 15 -5.98 -54.00 -43.24
CA LYS A 15 -7.17 -53.25 -43.63
C LYS A 15 -8.44 -54.12 -43.66
N ARG A 16 -8.31 -55.42 -43.95
CA ARG A 16 -9.44 -56.36 -44.02
C ARG A 16 -9.88 -56.87 -42.64
N ASN A 17 -8.99 -56.88 -41.64
CA ASN A 17 -9.30 -57.29 -40.27
C ASN A 17 -9.82 -56.17 -39.34
N ARG A 18 -9.86 -54.91 -39.80
CA ARG A 18 -10.54 -53.81 -39.08
C ARG A 18 -12.00 -53.69 -39.54
N GLY A 19 -12.86 -54.54 -38.96
CA GLY A 19 -14.27 -54.24 -38.71
C GLY A 19 -15.26 -54.63 -39.80
N THR A 20 -15.62 -55.91 -39.85
CA THR A 20 -16.92 -56.38 -40.35
C THR A 20 -17.95 -56.24 -39.23
N GLY A 21 -18.20 -55.00 -38.82
CA GLY A 21 -19.17 -54.67 -37.78
C GLY A 21 -20.03 -53.52 -38.27
N ASP A 22 -21.33 -53.80 -38.39
CA ASP A 22 -22.41 -52.88 -38.75
C ASP A 22 -22.41 -51.65 -37.83
N LYS A 23 -21.61 -50.65 -38.17
CA LYS A 23 -21.68 -49.31 -37.63
C LYS A 23 -21.78 -48.40 -38.83
N GLU A 24 -22.96 -47.78 -38.95
CA GLU A 24 -23.26 -46.68 -39.85
C GLU A 24 -21.99 -45.93 -40.23
N ARG A 25 -21.62 -46.01 -41.52
CA ARG A 25 -20.64 -45.11 -42.09
C ARG A 25 -21.09 -43.71 -41.68
N LYS A 26 -20.32 -43.04 -40.81
CA LYS A 26 -20.48 -41.62 -40.56
C LYS A 26 -20.42 -40.95 -41.93
N LYS A 27 -21.62 -40.64 -42.45
CA LYS A 27 -21.81 -39.83 -43.64
C LYS A 27 -21.00 -38.57 -43.35
N ASN A 28 -19.99 -38.28 -44.16
CA ASN A 28 -19.30 -36.99 -44.09
C ASN A 28 -20.37 -35.92 -44.37
N ARG A 29 -20.96 -35.37 -43.31
CA ARG A 29 -21.96 -34.31 -43.38
C ARG A 29 -21.21 -33.08 -43.83
N THR A 30 -21.50 -32.63 -45.05
CA THR A 30 -21.01 -31.36 -45.60
C THR A 30 -21.38 -30.24 -44.63
N GLY A 31 -20.53 -29.23 -44.49
CA GLY A 31 -20.56 -28.25 -43.37
C GLY A 31 -21.89 -27.52 -43.12
N ALA A 32 -22.85 -27.56 -44.04
CA ALA A 32 -24.20 -27.04 -43.84
C ALA A 32 -25.09 -27.91 -42.93
N ASP A 33 -24.76 -29.19 -42.74
CA ASP A 33 -25.56 -30.17 -41.97
C ASP A 33 -24.86 -30.59 -40.67
N MET A 34 -23.91 -29.78 -40.18
CA MET A 34 -23.13 -30.01 -38.96
C MET A 34 -23.88 -29.61 -37.67
N GLY A 35 -25.18 -29.30 -37.73
CA GLY A 35 -25.95 -28.84 -36.57
C GLY A 35 -25.47 -27.50 -36.01
N ILE A 36 -24.65 -26.78 -36.77
CA ILE A 36 -24.33 -25.37 -36.54
C ILE A 36 -25.57 -24.60 -36.94
N GLU A 37 -26.22 -23.96 -35.98
CA GLU A 37 -27.30 -23.01 -36.24
C GLU A 37 -26.84 -22.01 -37.31
N SER A 38 -27.74 -21.72 -38.26
CA SER A 38 -27.48 -20.71 -39.29
C SER A 38 -27.09 -19.40 -38.62
N PHE A 39 -25.92 -18.87 -38.96
CA PHE A 39 -25.44 -17.60 -38.41
C PHE A 39 -26.43 -16.49 -38.71
N ASP A 40 -27.10 -16.00 -37.67
CA ASP A 40 -27.96 -14.83 -37.74
C ASP A 40 -27.19 -13.63 -37.13
N PRO A 41 -26.84 -12.62 -37.93
CA PRO A 41 -26.07 -11.48 -37.46
C PRO A 41 -26.80 -10.65 -36.39
N VAL A 42 -28.13 -10.64 -36.37
CA VAL A 42 -28.91 -9.83 -35.42
C VAL A 42 -28.88 -10.46 -34.02
N THR A 43 -29.06 -11.78 -33.95
CA THR A 43 -28.97 -12.53 -32.68
C THR A 43 -27.53 -12.57 -32.16
N HIS A 44 -26.53 -12.59 -33.05
CA HIS A 44 -25.14 -12.50 -32.64
C HIS A 44 -24.83 -11.12 -32.02
N VAL A 45 -25.30 -10.02 -32.63
CA VAL A 45 -25.05 -8.67 -32.11
C VAL A 45 -25.75 -8.45 -30.77
N THR A 46 -26.97 -8.94 -30.60
CA THR A 46 -27.70 -8.85 -29.32
C THR A 46 -27.02 -9.66 -28.22
N LYS A 47 -26.47 -10.84 -28.55
CA LYS A 47 -25.65 -11.63 -27.63
C LYS A 47 -24.37 -10.92 -27.19
N GLU A 48 -23.61 -10.34 -28.12
CA GLU A 48 -22.38 -9.59 -27.77
C GLU A 48 -22.68 -8.38 -26.88
N LYS A 49 -23.80 -7.68 -27.14
CA LYS A 49 -24.29 -6.60 -26.28
C LYS A 49 -24.66 -7.12 -24.89
N ALA A 50 -25.37 -8.25 -24.80
CA ALA A 50 -25.74 -8.86 -23.53
C ALA A 50 -24.49 -9.28 -22.73
N ASP A 51 -23.49 -9.88 -23.37
CA ASP A 51 -22.23 -10.27 -22.72
C ASP A 51 -21.44 -9.04 -22.24
N THR A 52 -21.43 -7.94 -23.01
CA THR A 52 -20.76 -6.69 -22.60
C THR A 52 -21.46 -6.03 -21.41
N ILE A 53 -22.79 -5.95 -21.41
CA ILE A 53 -23.57 -5.37 -20.31
C ILE A 53 -23.41 -6.23 -19.04
N SER A 54 -23.46 -7.56 -19.21
CA SER A 54 -23.20 -8.52 -18.14
C SER A 54 -21.80 -8.32 -17.52
N MET A 55 -20.77 -8.12 -18.34
CA MET A 55 -19.41 -7.84 -17.88
C MET A 55 -19.34 -6.60 -16.98
N TRP A 56 -19.91 -5.48 -17.43
CA TRP A 56 -19.92 -4.24 -16.64
C TRP A 56 -20.70 -4.38 -15.34
N LEU A 57 -21.85 -5.05 -15.38
CA LEU A 57 -22.65 -5.32 -14.19
C LEU A 57 -21.85 -6.12 -13.15
N VAL A 58 -21.12 -7.15 -13.58
CA VAL A 58 -20.29 -7.97 -12.70
C VAL A 58 -19.13 -7.16 -12.11
N ILE A 59 -18.47 -6.32 -12.91
CA ILE A 59 -17.39 -5.44 -12.43
C ILE A 59 -17.91 -4.46 -11.38
N SER A 60 -19.03 -3.79 -11.64
CA SER A 60 -19.65 -2.86 -10.69
C SER A 60 -20.11 -3.56 -9.40
N PHE A 61 -20.65 -4.77 -9.51
CA PHE A 61 -21.01 -5.58 -8.36
C PHE A 61 -19.78 -5.99 -7.54
N ALA A 62 -18.73 -6.50 -8.19
CA ALA A 62 -17.48 -6.85 -7.53
C ALA A 62 -16.85 -5.65 -6.83
N ALA A 63 -16.86 -4.47 -7.46
CA ALA A 63 -16.39 -3.22 -6.85
C ALA A 63 -17.20 -2.83 -5.62
N THR A 64 -18.53 -2.95 -5.68
CA THR A 64 -19.41 -2.70 -4.52
C THR A 64 -19.10 -3.67 -3.38
N VAL A 65 -18.93 -4.95 -3.69
CA VAL A 65 -18.53 -5.97 -2.72
C VAL A 65 -17.16 -5.64 -2.13
N SER A 66 -16.15 -5.29 -2.93
CA SER A 66 -14.83 -4.89 -2.43
C SER A 66 -14.87 -3.70 -1.47
N LEU A 67 -15.67 -2.68 -1.77
CA LEU A 67 -15.84 -1.52 -0.88
C LEU A 67 -16.54 -1.91 0.44
N LEU A 68 -17.60 -2.73 0.36
CA LEU A 68 -18.25 -3.26 1.57
C LEU A 68 -17.30 -4.11 2.40
N MET A 69 -16.47 -4.93 1.75
CA MET A 69 -15.47 -5.73 2.44
C MET A 69 -14.46 -4.84 3.17
N ARG A 70 -13.98 -3.76 2.54
CA ARG A 70 -13.01 -2.84 3.14
C ARG A 70 -13.60 -2.02 4.28
N TYR A 71 -14.74 -1.37 4.07
CA TYR A 71 -15.24 -0.36 5.01
C TYR A 71 -16.23 -0.90 6.05
N VAL A 72 -16.84 -2.06 5.79
CA VAL A 72 -17.85 -2.65 6.70
C VAL A 72 -17.34 -3.95 7.28
N ALA A 73 -16.90 -4.89 6.43
CA ALA A 73 -16.57 -6.23 6.90
C ALA A 73 -15.26 -6.27 7.70
N MET A 74 -14.15 -5.74 7.16
CA MET A 74 -12.84 -5.78 7.82
C MET A 74 -12.84 -5.14 9.22
N PRO A 75 -13.36 -3.91 9.44
CA PRO A 75 -13.40 -3.30 10.77
C PRO A 75 -14.27 -4.09 11.76
N SER A 76 -15.30 -4.78 11.27
CA SER A 76 -16.21 -5.57 12.12
C SER A 76 -15.68 -6.96 12.51
N SER A 77 -14.56 -7.39 11.93
CA SER A 77 -14.13 -8.80 11.95
C SER A 77 -12.79 -9.05 12.63
N GLU A 78 -12.37 -8.17 13.55
CA GLU A 78 -11.07 -8.24 14.27
C GLU A 78 -10.78 -9.65 14.84
N ASP A 79 -11.82 -10.39 15.25
CA ASP A 79 -11.69 -11.73 15.84
C ASP A 79 -11.58 -12.90 14.84
N ASN A 80 -11.99 -12.74 13.56
CA ASN A 80 -12.08 -13.86 12.61
C ASN A 80 -11.82 -13.44 11.15
N ALA A 81 -10.55 -13.20 10.82
CA ALA A 81 -10.12 -12.77 9.48
C ALA A 81 -10.46 -13.77 8.36
N ASP A 82 -10.49 -15.08 8.64
CA ASP A 82 -10.83 -16.11 7.64
C ASP A 82 -12.26 -15.96 7.11
N MET A 83 -13.18 -15.40 7.91
CA MET A 83 -14.58 -15.20 7.52
C MET A 83 -14.71 -14.19 6.36
N LEU A 84 -13.77 -13.25 6.26
CA LEU A 84 -13.77 -12.22 5.21
C LEU A 84 -13.63 -12.83 3.81
N TRP A 85 -12.92 -13.95 3.66
CA TRP A 85 -12.77 -14.57 2.34
C TRP A 85 -14.06 -15.25 1.85
N PHE A 86 -14.96 -15.61 2.75
CA PHE A 86 -16.18 -16.33 2.37
C PHE A 86 -17.26 -15.43 1.78
N ILE A 87 -17.39 -14.17 2.22
CA ILE A 87 -18.46 -13.27 1.75
C ILE A 87 -18.36 -13.02 0.24
N PRO A 88 -17.19 -12.68 -0.32
CA PRO A 88 -17.05 -12.43 -1.75
C PRO A 88 -17.20 -13.72 -2.58
N MET A 89 -16.79 -14.85 -2.04
CA MET A 89 -16.99 -16.17 -2.66
C MET A 89 -18.47 -16.56 -2.70
N MET A 90 -19.21 -16.33 -1.61
CA MET A 90 -20.66 -16.58 -1.55
C MET A 90 -21.45 -15.64 -2.46
N SER A 91 -20.93 -14.44 -2.71
CA SER A 91 -21.54 -13.45 -3.61
C SER A 91 -21.67 -13.96 -5.06
N ILE A 92 -20.89 -14.98 -5.46
CA ILE A 92 -21.02 -15.65 -6.76
C ILE A 92 -22.42 -16.26 -6.96
N PHE A 93 -23.03 -16.77 -5.88
CA PHE A 93 -24.38 -17.35 -5.94
C PHE A 93 -25.47 -16.29 -6.07
N LEU A 94 -25.16 -15.01 -5.79
CA LEU A 94 -26.08 -13.89 -6.01
C LEU A 94 -26.08 -13.40 -7.45
N LEU A 95 -25.04 -13.71 -8.24
CA LEU A 95 -24.92 -13.26 -9.63
C LEU A 95 -26.19 -13.57 -10.46
N PRO A 96 -26.75 -14.80 -10.48
CA PRO A 96 -27.96 -15.08 -11.24
C PRO A 96 -29.16 -14.23 -10.83
N SER A 97 -29.30 -13.94 -9.54
CA SER A 97 -30.38 -13.11 -9.00
C SER A 97 -30.21 -11.65 -9.41
N ILE A 98 -28.99 -11.12 -9.37
CA ILE A 98 -28.68 -9.75 -9.78
C ILE A 98 -28.91 -9.57 -11.28
N HIS A 99 -28.49 -10.52 -12.11
CA HIS A 99 -28.71 -10.45 -13.55
C HIS A 99 -30.20 -10.39 -13.90
N ARG A 100 -31.04 -11.17 -13.20
CA ARG A 100 -32.50 -11.14 -13.39
C ARG A 100 -33.16 -9.86 -12.84
N ALA A 101 -32.58 -9.27 -11.81
CA ALA A 101 -33.14 -8.08 -11.18
C ALA A 101 -32.82 -6.80 -11.98
N VAL A 102 -31.64 -6.73 -12.60
CA VAL A 102 -31.13 -5.51 -13.25
C VAL A 102 -31.32 -5.53 -14.78
N LEU A 103 -31.16 -6.69 -15.42
CA LEU A 103 -31.23 -6.79 -16.88
C LEU A 103 -32.66 -7.01 -17.37
N SER A 104 -32.95 -6.53 -18.58
CA SER A 104 -34.22 -6.78 -19.26
C SER A 104 -34.34 -8.26 -19.65
N ALA A 105 -35.59 -8.74 -19.76
CA ALA A 105 -35.88 -10.15 -20.06
C ALA A 105 -35.19 -10.67 -21.34
N GLU A 106 -35.04 -9.80 -22.34
CA GLU A 106 -34.37 -10.10 -23.62
C GLU A 106 -32.85 -10.37 -23.44
N LEU A 107 -32.19 -9.63 -22.56
CA LEU A 107 -30.75 -9.81 -22.27
C LEU A 107 -30.50 -10.99 -21.33
N VAL A 108 -31.44 -11.28 -20.43
CA VAL A 108 -31.36 -12.41 -19.49
C VAL A 108 -31.48 -13.75 -20.21
N GLU A 109 -32.17 -13.82 -21.35
CA GLU A 109 -32.29 -15.05 -22.14
C GLU A 109 -30.92 -15.57 -22.61
N HIS A 110 -30.00 -14.64 -22.91
CA HIS A 110 -28.63 -14.98 -23.28
C HIS A 110 -27.74 -15.34 -22.07
N TYR A 111 -28.22 -15.12 -20.84
CA TYR A 111 -27.52 -15.49 -19.62
C TYR A 111 -27.70 -16.99 -19.31
N THR A 112 -26.72 -17.78 -19.72
CA THR A 112 -26.72 -19.24 -19.54
C THR A 112 -25.75 -19.67 -18.43
N LYS A 113 -25.71 -20.99 -18.15
CA LYS A 113 -24.73 -21.57 -17.21
C LYS A 113 -23.27 -21.27 -17.60
N GLY A 114 -22.98 -21.19 -18.90
CA GLY A 114 -21.64 -20.83 -19.39
C GLY A 114 -21.28 -19.38 -19.09
N THR A 115 -22.24 -18.46 -19.27
CA THR A 115 -22.07 -17.03 -18.94
C THR A 115 -21.94 -16.82 -17.44
N TRP A 116 -22.70 -17.56 -16.62
CA TRP A 116 -22.54 -17.55 -15.16
C TRP A 116 -21.14 -17.94 -14.73
N PHE A 117 -20.58 -19.03 -15.28
CA PHE A 117 -19.22 -19.46 -14.93
C PHE A 117 -18.15 -18.41 -15.28
N LYS A 118 -18.27 -17.76 -16.44
CA LYS A 118 -17.39 -16.65 -16.83
C LYS A 118 -17.55 -15.45 -15.89
N ALA A 119 -18.78 -15.11 -15.54
CA ALA A 119 -19.08 -14.03 -14.59
C ALA A 119 -18.51 -14.32 -13.19
N SER A 120 -18.53 -15.58 -12.74
CA SER A 120 -17.91 -15.98 -11.47
C SER A 120 -16.41 -15.73 -11.47
N PHE A 121 -15.70 -16.10 -12.53
CA PHE A 121 -14.27 -15.81 -12.66
C PHE A 121 -13.99 -14.32 -12.69
N LEU A 122 -14.75 -13.58 -13.50
CA LEU A 122 -14.61 -12.13 -13.60
C LEU A 122 -14.80 -11.48 -12.23
N HIS A 123 -15.85 -11.87 -11.49
CA HIS A 123 -16.10 -11.40 -10.12
C HIS A 123 -14.91 -11.68 -9.20
N ILE A 124 -14.40 -12.91 -9.15
CA ILE A 124 -13.27 -13.28 -8.29
C ILE A 124 -12.03 -12.44 -8.62
N PHE A 125 -11.65 -12.33 -9.91
CA PHE A 125 -10.44 -11.60 -10.28
C PHE A 125 -10.58 -10.10 -10.06
N THR A 126 -11.73 -9.51 -10.38
CA THR A 126 -11.99 -8.08 -10.12
C THR A 126 -12.01 -7.79 -8.62
N TRP A 127 -12.69 -8.62 -7.83
CA TRP A 127 -12.72 -8.48 -6.38
C TRP A 127 -11.32 -8.60 -5.77
N LEU A 128 -10.52 -9.59 -6.18
CA LEU A 128 -9.13 -9.75 -5.71
C LEU A 128 -8.29 -8.53 -6.08
N ALA A 129 -8.33 -8.08 -7.33
CA ALA A 129 -7.57 -6.92 -7.79
C ALA A 129 -7.94 -5.66 -7.01
N LEU A 130 -9.23 -5.40 -6.81
CA LEU A 130 -9.70 -4.25 -6.03
C LEU A 130 -9.39 -4.39 -4.54
N THR A 131 -9.44 -5.59 -3.98
CA THR A 131 -9.05 -5.83 -2.58
C THR A 131 -7.55 -5.57 -2.40
N PHE A 132 -6.69 -6.02 -3.32
CA PHE A 132 -5.26 -5.68 -3.26
C PHE A 132 -5.01 -4.17 -3.38
N LEU A 133 -5.77 -3.48 -4.23
CA LEU A 133 -5.69 -2.03 -4.39
C LEU A 133 -6.13 -1.30 -3.11
N LEU A 134 -7.23 -1.74 -2.49
CA LEU A 134 -7.79 -1.10 -1.30
C LEU A 134 -7.05 -1.48 0.00
N THR A 135 -6.42 -2.65 0.03
CA THR A 135 -5.71 -3.14 1.23
C THR A 135 -4.31 -2.56 1.37
N ASN A 136 -3.60 -2.41 0.26
CA ASN A 136 -2.31 -1.75 0.28
C ASN A 136 -2.53 -0.24 0.13
N ALA A 137 -1.68 0.56 0.77
CA ALA A 137 -1.63 2.00 0.51
C ALA A 137 -1.51 2.22 -1.02
N PRO A 138 -2.24 3.21 -1.57
CA PRO A 138 -2.36 3.43 -2.99
C PRO A 138 -1.01 3.86 -3.56
N PHE A 139 -0.91 3.93 -4.88
CA PHE A 139 0.17 4.64 -5.59
C PHE A 139 0.17 6.17 -5.34
N ALA A 140 -0.64 6.69 -4.41
CA ALA A 140 -0.49 8.06 -3.93
C ALA A 140 0.61 8.03 -2.87
N ASP A 141 1.53 8.99 -2.95
CA ASP A 141 2.75 9.06 -2.14
C ASP A 141 2.42 9.54 -0.71
N ILE A 142 1.54 8.80 -0.04
CA ILE A 142 1.15 8.95 1.35
C ILE A 142 2.02 8.01 2.18
N VAL A 143 3.27 8.42 2.36
CA VAL A 143 4.20 7.80 3.29
C VAL A 143 4.25 8.72 4.50
N ALA A 144 4.30 8.15 5.71
CA ALA A 144 4.44 8.96 6.91
C ALA A 144 5.63 9.94 6.78
N PRO A 145 5.46 11.19 7.23
CA PRO A 145 6.43 12.26 7.05
C PRO A 145 7.87 11.85 7.33
N GLU A 146 8.81 12.33 6.51
CA GLU A 146 10.24 12.07 6.63
C GLU A 146 10.98 13.27 7.21
N VAL A 147 12.11 13.04 7.89
CA VAL A 147 12.99 14.14 8.30
C VAL A 147 13.77 14.62 7.07
N ASP A 148 13.60 15.90 6.70
CA ASP A 148 14.04 16.51 5.43
C ASP A 148 15.56 16.51 5.20
N ASP A 149 16.28 17.52 5.73
CA ASP A 149 17.75 17.68 5.57
C ASP A 149 18.53 17.16 6.80
N GLY A 150 17.89 16.26 7.54
CA GLY A 150 18.37 15.76 8.82
C GLY A 150 18.02 16.72 9.97
N TRP A 151 18.68 16.50 11.10
CA TRP A 151 18.40 17.20 12.35
C TRP A 151 19.70 17.65 13.02
N GLY A 152 19.60 18.57 13.96
CA GLY A 152 20.75 19.08 14.69
C GLY A 152 20.37 19.66 16.05
N MET A 153 21.34 20.37 16.63
CA MET A 153 21.21 21.02 17.93
C MET A 153 21.51 22.51 17.77
N LEU A 154 20.65 23.34 18.34
CA LEU A 154 20.88 24.76 18.57
C LEU A 154 21.44 24.96 19.97
N SER A 155 22.49 25.75 20.09
CA SER A 155 23.08 26.17 21.37
C SER A 155 23.01 27.67 21.50
N SER A 156 22.53 28.18 22.64
CA SER A 156 22.41 29.62 22.86
C SER A 156 23.78 30.31 22.88
N GLU A 157 23.91 31.40 22.13
CA GLU A 157 25.07 32.32 22.16
C GLU A 157 24.62 33.77 22.48
N GLU A 158 25.58 34.72 22.53
CA GLU A 158 25.31 36.13 22.91
C GLU A 158 24.31 36.84 21.97
N GLU A 159 24.28 36.50 20.68
CA GLU A 159 23.40 37.12 19.66
C GLU A 159 22.68 36.07 18.79
N GLY A 160 22.19 34.97 19.38
CA GLY A 160 21.36 33.99 18.66
C GLY A 160 21.65 32.55 19.05
N PHE A 161 21.60 31.65 18.06
CA PHE A 161 21.89 30.23 18.24
C PHE A 161 22.99 29.75 17.28
N ASP A 162 23.92 28.93 17.79
CA ASP A 162 24.84 28.17 16.94
C ASP A 162 24.23 26.81 16.59
N TYR A 163 24.26 26.46 15.29
CA TYR A 163 23.69 25.22 14.77
C TYR A 163 24.77 24.15 14.57
N THR A 164 24.63 23.05 15.30
CA THR A 164 25.45 21.84 15.15
C THR A 164 24.63 20.74 14.46
N LYS A 165 24.97 20.39 13.21
CA LYS A 165 24.35 19.26 12.49
C LYS A 165 24.67 17.93 13.17
N SER A 166 23.69 17.04 13.24
CA SER A 166 23.90 15.69 13.78
C SER A 166 24.91 14.88 12.96
N SER A 167 25.69 14.03 13.64
CA SER A 167 26.67 13.14 13.03
C SER A 167 26.42 11.71 13.47
N LYS A 168 26.27 10.79 12.51
CA LYS A 168 25.97 9.37 12.75
C LYS A 168 24.72 9.13 13.63
N GLY A 169 23.71 10.00 13.50
CA GLY A 169 22.47 9.91 14.27
C GLY A 169 22.59 10.35 15.72
N ALA A 170 23.62 11.13 16.06
CA ALA A 170 23.78 11.72 17.38
C ALA A 170 24.25 13.18 17.32
N VAL A 171 23.89 13.95 18.35
CA VAL A 171 24.50 15.25 18.68
C VAL A 171 25.25 15.13 20.00
N THR A 172 26.30 15.93 20.17
CA THR A 172 27.16 15.88 21.35
C THR A 172 27.10 17.21 22.08
N LEU A 173 26.93 17.14 23.40
CA LEU A 173 26.96 18.27 24.31
C LEU A 173 28.04 18.02 25.36
N ILE A 174 28.77 19.06 25.76
CA ILE A 174 29.82 18.95 26.78
C ILE A 174 29.18 19.14 28.15
N ASP A 175 29.58 18.33 29.13
CA ASP A 175 29.11 18.44 30.51
C ASP A 175 29.43 19.82 31.10
N GLY A 176 28.52 20.32 31.95
CA GLY A 176 28.57 21.68 32.46
C GLY A 176 28.23 22.76 31.43
N TYR A 177 27.46 22.42 30.39
CA TYR A 177 26.94 23.40 29.43
C TYR A 177 26.16 24.52 30.12
N GLU A 178 26.36 25.75 29.64
CA GLU A 178 25.64 26.93 30.08
C GLU A 178 24.77 27.46 28.93
N GLY A 179 23.60 27.98 29.28
CA GLY A 179 22.62 28.45 28.31
C GLY A 179 21.61 27.39 27.90
N GLU A 180 20.70 27.78 27.00
CA GLU A 180 19.64 26.90 26.52
C GLU A 180 20.06 26.17 25.25
N HIS A 181 19.77 24.87 25.19
CA HIS A 181 20.00 24.06 24.01
C HIS A 181 18.71 23.41 23.54
N PHE A 182 18.53 23.36 22.22
CA PHE A 182 17.35 22.80 21.58
C PHE A 182 17.76 21.80 20.52
N ILE A 183 17.05 20.68 20.42
CA ILE A 183 17.18 19.79 19.28
C ILE A 183 16.13 20.20 18.26
N ILE A 184 16.59 20.52 17.05
CA ILE A 184 15.72 20.97 15.96
C ILE A 184 15.71 19.96 14.82
N LEU A 185 14.52 19.79 14.25
CA LEU A 185 14.27 18.98 13.07
C LEU A 185 13.03 19.49 12.37
N SER A 186 12.84 19.10 11.12
CA SER A 186 11.56 19.28 10.44
C SER A 186 11.17 18.03 9.66
N PHE A 187 9.87 17.82 9.61
CA PHE A 187 9.25 16.77 8.83
C PHE A 187 8.70 17.34 7.54
N SER A 188 8.97 16.63 6.44
CA SER A 188 8.43 16.91 5.13
C SER A 188 7.53 15.77 4.70
N ASP A 189 6.46 16.15 4.04
CA ASP A 189 5.50 15.23 3.43
C ASP A 189 5.03 15.81 2.08
N ASN A 190 4.55 14.94 1.20
CA ASN A 190 4.04 15.31 -0.11
C ASN A 190 2.68 16.02 -0.06
N TYR A 191 1.94 15.90 1.05
CA TYR A 191 0.67 16.58 1.24
C TYR A 191 0.77 17.69 2.27
N ASP A 192 0.81 17.35 3.55
CA ASP A 192 0.93 18.31 4.66
C ASP A 192 1.45 17.58 5.90
N ALA A 193 2.70 17.87 6.27
CA ALA A 193 3.31 17.26 7.44
C ALA A 193 2.62 17.69 8.75
N SER A 194 1.87 18.80 8.78
CA SER A 194 1.18 19.26 9.99
C SER A 194 -0.07 18.45 10.35
N ASP A 195 -0.65 17.72 9.39
CA ASP A 195 -1.85 16.88 9.60
C ASP A 195 -1.51 15.54 10.29
N SER A 196 -0.23 15.21 10.43
CA SER A 196 0.23 14.00 11.13
C SER A 196 0.27 14.17 12.65
N ASN A 197 0.13 13.06 13.37
CA ASN A 197 0.28 13.01 14.81
C ASN A 197 1.74 12.67 15.18
N TYR A 198 2.31 13.44 16.11
CA TYR A 198 3.70 13.32 16.53
C TYR A 198 3.78 13.06 18.02
N VAL A 199 4.37 11.92 18.39
CA VAL A 199 4.65 11.57 19.78
C VAL A 199 6.16 11.56 19.98
N ILE A 200 6.68 12.51 20.75
CA ILE A 200 8.11 12.62 21.03
C ILE A 200 8.39 12.13 22.44
N THR A 201 9.34 11.22 22.57
CA THR A 201 9.80 10.68 23.85
C THR A 201 11.28 10.97 24.05
N PHE A 202 11.62 11.68 25.13
CA PHE A 202 13.00 11.93 25.58
C PHE A 202 13.33 11.01 26.77
N ASN A 203 14.26 10.07 26.58
CA ASN A 203 14.69 9.09 27.58
C ASN A 203 13.54 8.37 28.31
N GLY A 204 12.48 8.02 27.57
CA GLY A 204 11.28 7.36 28.11
C GLY A 204 10.21 8.30 28.68
N THR A 205 10.43 9.62 28.67
CA THR A 205 9.43 10.63 29.07
C THR A 205 8.83 11.28 27.83
N GLU A 206 7.51 11.22 27.69
CA GLU A 206 6.78 11.88 26.60
C GLU A 206 6.81 13.39 26.79
N ILE A 207 7.11 14.11 25.70
CA ILE A 207 7.06 15.57 25.64
C ILE A 207 5.71 15.95 25.06
N THR A 208 5.01 16.86 25.72
CA THR A 208 3.68 17.29 25.29
C THR A 208 3.74 18.22 24.08
N ASN A 209 2.66 18.24 23.27
CA ASN A 209 2.53 19.17 22.15
C ASN A 209 2.67 20.65 22.56
N GLU A 210 2.22 20.99 23.77
CA GLU A 210 2.35 22.35 24.32
C GLU A 210 3.82 22.72 24.57
N GLU A 211 4.61 21.83 25.18
CA GLU A 211 6.04 22.05 25.43
C GLU A 211 6.85 22.20 24.13
N MET A 212 6.48 21.45 23.08
CA MET A 212 7.11 21.55 21.76
C MET A 212 6.78 22.89 21.09
N ASP A 213 5.52 23.31 21.12
CA ASP A 213 5.07 24.58 20.53
C ASP A 213 5.66 25.79 21.28
N GLU A 214 5.76 25.72 22.61
CA GLU A 214 6.45 26.72 23.41
C GLU A 214 7.94 26.81 23.08
N SER A 215 8.61 25.66 22.97
CA SER A 215 10.03 25.59 22.60
C SER A 215 10.28 26.17 21.20
N LEU A 216 9.42 25.85 20.24
CA LEU A 216 9.52 26.36 18.87
C LEU A 216 9.32 27.88 18.82
N LYS A 217 8.29 28.39 19.50
CA LYS A 217 8.04 29.85 19.60
C LYS A 217 9.19 30.57 20.27
N HIS A 218 9.80 29.97 21.30
CA HIS A 218 10.95 30.55 21.99
C HIS A 218 12.14 30.72 21.03
N VAL A 219 12.50 29.66 20.30
CA VAL A 219 13.59 29.70 19.30
C VAL A 219 13.33 30.78 18.24
N VAL A 220 12.14 30.76 17.62
CA VAL A 220 11.78 31.71 16.55
C VAL A 220 11.69 33.17 17.04
N SER A 221 11.37 33.38 18.33
CA SER A 221 11.30 34.72 18.91
C SER A 221 12.68 35.37 19.10
N ILE A 222 13.72 34.55 19.30
CA ILE A 222 15.10 35.00 19.46
C ILE A 222 15.74 35.16 18.08
N ASP A 223 15.60 34.14 17.24
CA ASP A 223 16.15 34.10 15.90
C ASP A 223 15.13 33.46 14.94
N SER A 224 14.60 34.27 14.02
CA SER A 224 13.61 33.83 13.04
C SER A 224 14.17 32.84 12.02
N ASP A 225 15.49 32.85 11.81
CA ASP A 225 16.17 32.09 10.77
C ASP A 225 16.86 30.84 11.35
N ALA A 226 16.78 30.62 12.67
CA ALA A 226 17.40 29.48 13.36
C ALA A 226 16.93 28.10 12.87
N LEU A 227 15.77 28.02 12.22
CA LEU A 227 15.22 26.78 11.66
C LEU A 227 15.57 26.56 10.18
N ASP A 228 16.14 27.56 9.51
CA ASP A 228 16.55 27.45 8.09
C ASP A 228 17.51 26.28 7.82
N PRO A 229 18.44 25.89 8.73
CA PRO A 229 19.36 24.78 8.47
C PRO A 229 18.70 23.39 8.43
N VAL A 230 17.45 23.25 8.88
CA VAL A 230 16.72 21.98 8.87
C VAL A 230 15.54 21.97 7.91
N ARG A 231 15.08 23.14 7.44
CA ARG A 231 13.91 23.31 6.55
C ARG A 231 14.33 23.68 5.13
N GLU A 232 14.36 22.72 4.21
CA GLU A 232 14.62 23.02 2.80
C GLU A 232 13.43 23.77 2.17
N HIS A 233 12.21 23.40 2.56
CA HIS A 233 10.96 23.92 2.04
C HIS A 233 10.12 24.58 3.14
N LYS A 234 10.44 25.83 3.47
CA LYS A 234 9.80 26.63 4.56
C LYS A 234 8.27 26.71 4.55
N GLU A 235 7.62 26.44 3.42
CA GLU A 235 6.15 26.51 3.28
C GLU A 235 5.45 25.18 3.64
N ILE A 236 6.11 24.04 3.46
CA ILE A 236 5.51 22.69 3.64
C ILE A 236 6.14 21.92 4.79
N ASP A 237 7.39 22.21 5.15
CA ASP A 237 8.08 21.51 6.22
C ASP A 237 7.52 21.91 7.58
N TYR A 238 7.22 20.91 8.41
CA TYR A 238 6.71 21.10 9.76
C TYR A 238 7.84 20.98 10.79
N PRO A 239 8.28 22.09 11.41
CA PRO A 239 9.43 22.09 12.31
C PRO A 239 9.07 21.74 13.76
N PHE A 240 10.02 21.13 14.46
CA PHE A 240 9.98 20.86 15.88
C PHE A 240 11.22 21.40 16.56
N ALA A 241 11.04 21.88 17.80
CA ALA A 241 12.13 22.20 18.71
C ALA A 241 11.90 21.47 20.04
N ILE A 242 12.89 20.71 20.48
CA ILE A 242 12.87 19.96 21.74
C ILE A 242 13.89 20.61 22.67
N LYS A 243 13.42 21.25 23.75
CA LYS A 243 14.31 21.82 24.77
C LYS A 243 15.07 20.70 25.50
N ILE A 244 16.39 20.82 25.54
CA ILE A 244 17.24 19.92 26.34
C ILE A 244 17.14 20.37 27.81
N PRO A 245 16.84 19.45 28.76
CA PRO A 245 16.82 19.78 30.19
C PRO A 245 18.16 20.36 30.64
N GLU A 246 18.18 21.18 31.69
CA GLU A 246 19.42 21.68 32.27
C GLU A 246 20.14 20.59 33.08
N GLN A 247 21.48 20.64 33.09
CA GLN A 247 22.34 19.80 33.94
C GLN A 247 22.15 18.27 33.77
N LEU A 248 22.01 17.80 32.52
CA LEU A 248 22.04 16.37 32.22
C LEU A 248 23.40 15.77 32.62
N GLN A 249 23.36 14.61 33.27
CA GLN A 249 24.59 13.86 33.60
C GLN A 249 25.26 13.34 32.33
N VAL A 250 26.57 13.13 32.39
CA VAL A 250 27.35 12.45 31.35
C VAL A 250 26.71 11.10 31.01
N GLY A 251 26.41 10.89 29.72
CA GLY A 251 25.69 9.71 29.25
C GLY A 251 25.09 9.87 27.86
N THR A 252 24.46 8.79 27.38
CA THR A 252 23.71 8.78 26.12
C THR A 252 22.22 8.77 26.44
N TYR A 253 21.49 9.74 25.88
CA TYR A 253 20.05 9.87 25.99
C TYR A 253 19.41 9.55 24.65
N ASP A 254 18.40 8.68 24.67
CA ASP A 254 17.65 8.30 23.47
C ASP A 254 16.43 9.21 23.30
N ILE A 255 16.22 9.65 22.05
CA ILE A 255 15.07 10.44 21.64
C ILE A 255 14.36 9.64 20.56
N THR A 256 13.07 9.36 20.77
CA THR A 256 12.24 8.62 19.82
C THR A 256 11.07 9.47 19.40
N ILE A 257 10.85 9.59 18.10
CA ILE A 257 9.71 10.30 17.53
C ILE A 257 8.89 9.27 16.76
N GLU A 258 7.65 9.09 17.18
CA GLU A 258 6.66 8.29 16.46
C GLU A 258 5.74 9.23 15.69
N VAL A 259 5.70 9.05 14.38
CA VAL A 259 4.85 9.80 13.46
C VAL A 259 3.77 8.88 12.97
N THR A 260 2.52 9.28 13.15
CA THR A 260 1.35 8.55 12.66
C THR A 260 0.53 9.45 11.76
N GLU A 261 0.26 8.99 10.54
CA GLU A 261 -0.59 9.68 9.58
C GLU A 261 -1.82 8.81 9.26
N ASP A 262 -3.01 9.39 9.45
CA ASP A 262 -4.28 8.73 9.18
C ASP A 262 -4.63 8.87 7.69
N GLY A 263 -4.24 7.89 6.88
CA GLY A 263 -4.88 7.63 5.60
C GLY A 263 -6.25 7.01 5.84
N ASN A 264 -7.31 7.50 5.18
CA ASN A 264 -8.55 6.73 5.14
C ASN A 264 -8.48 5.76 3.95
N PRO A 265 -8.31 4.43 4.13
CA PRO A 265 -8.37 3.62 5.36
C PRO A 265 -7.03 3.01 5.87
N TRP A 266 -5.87 3.60 5.58
CA TRP A 266 -4.54 3.09 5.93
C TRP A 266 -3.90 3.96 7.02
N GLU A 267 -3.36 3.37 8.08
CA GLU A 267 -2.55 4.10 9.06
C GLU A 267 -1.06 3.94 8.71
N ASN A 268 -0.38 5.04 8.47
CA ASN A 268 1.05 5.05 8.19
C ASN A 268 1.81 5.44 9.45
N THR A 269 2.76 4.60 9.86
CA THR A 269 3.57 4.86 11.06
C THR A 269 5.05 4.89 10.72
N ARG A 270 5.78 5.86 11.26
CA ARG A 270 7.25 5.95 11.17
C ARG A 270 7.86 6.21 12.54
N THR A 271 8.97 5.54 12.82
CA THR A 271 9.73 5.78 14.06
C THR A 271 11.11 6.31 13.72
N VAL A 272 11.42 7.52 14.21
CA VAL A 272 12.73 8.15 14.11
C VAL A 272 13.43 8.02 15.45
N LYS A 273 14.69 7.54 15.44
CA LYS A 273 15.52 7.38 16.64
C LYS A 273 16.75 8.26 16.55
N MET A 274 16.95 9.05 17.59
CA MET A 274 17.98 10.08 17.69
C MET A 274 18.70 9.93 19.04
N LYS A 275 19.94 10.42 19.14
CA LYS A 275 20.75 10.30 20.36
C LYS A 275 21.38 11.63 20.74
N LEU A 276 21.30 11.96 22.02
CA LEU A 276 22.06 13.05 22.62
C LEU A 276 23.17 12.44 23.50
N ASN A 277 24.43 12.77 23.21
CA ASN A 277 25.57 12.33 24.01
C ASN A 277 26.09 13.50 24.84
N VAL A 278 26.00 13.41 26.16
CA VAL A 278 26.67 14.34 27.08
C VAL A 278 28.02 13.75 27.44
N VAL A 279 29.10 14.45 27.11
CA VAL A 279 30.49 13.98 27.29
C VAL A 279 31.25 14.88 28.26
N GLU A 280 32.18 14.30 29.01
CA GLU A 280 33.07 15.08 29.87
C GLU A 280 33.91 16.07 29.05
N PRO A 281 34.22 17.26 29.59
CA PRO A 281 35.13 18.19 28.94
C PRO A 281 36.50 17.52 28.75
N PRO A 282 37.18 17.75 27.61
CA PRO A 282 38.48 17.19 27.37
C PRO A 282 39.45 17.65 28.47
N VAL A 283 40.10 16.69 29.12
CA VAL A 283 41.19 16.98 30.06
C VAL A 283 42.32 17.62 29.27
N VAL A 284 42.56 18.92 29.48
CA VAL A 284 43.72 19.60 28.92
C VAL A 284 44.93 19.11 29.70
N ASP A 285 45.67 18.16 29.13
CA ASP A 285 46.99 17.81 29.64
C ASP A 285 47.91 19.03 29.45
N GLU A 286 48.10 19.80 30.52
CA GLU A 286 49.19 20.79 30.60
C GLU A 286 50.54 20.05 30.64
N GLU A 287 50.97 19.45 29.53
CA GLU A 287 52.35 18.95 29.41
C GLU A 287 53.32 20.09 29.03
N SER A 288 53.96 20.59 30.09
CA SER A 288 55.39 20.93 30.17
C SER A 288 55.95 22.00 29.21
N THR A 289 55.89 23.26 29.64
CA THR A 289 57.02 24.17 29.43
C THR A 289 57.94 24.14 30.66
N GLU A 290 59.03 23.39 30.57
CA GLU A 290 60.30 23.67 31.25
C GLU A 290 61.45 23.60 30.24
#